data_AF-A0A2U8T0C2-F1
#
_entry.id   AF-A0A2U8T0C2-F1
#
_cell.length_a   1.000
_cell.length_b   1.000
_cell.length_c   1.000
_cell.angle_alpha   90.00
_cell.angle_beta   90.00
_cell.angle_gamma   90.00
#
_symmetry.space_group_name_H-M   'P 1'
#
loop_
_entity.id
_entity.type
_entity.pdbx_description
1 polymer ?
#
loop_
_entity_poly.entity_id
_entity_poly.type
_entity_poly.pdbx_seq_one_letter_code
_entity_poly.pdbx_strand_id
1 'polypeptide(L)' 'MDKGTLEMYEKEYEIYFDSLKEGDEVLSLKEYIECLTWKKKEDEK' A
#
# COMPACT_ATOMS: atom_id res chain seq x y z
N MET A 1 -6.05 -12.75 -3.62
CA MET A 1 -4.72 -12.14 -3.81
C MET A 1 -3.71 -13.26 -3.68
N ASP A 2 -2.91 -13.50 -4.71
CA ASP A 2 -1.88 -14.53 -4.70
C ASP A 2 -0.76 -14.18 -3.73
N LYS A 3 -0.10 -15.21 -3.19
CA LYS A 3 0.96 -15.03 -2.18
C LYS A 3 2.06 -14.07 -2.65
N GLY A 4 2.48 -14.16 -3.91
CA GLY A 4 3.50 -13.27 -4.48
C GLY A 4 3.07 -11.80 -4.56
N THR A 5 1.78 -11.54 -4.78
CA THR A 5 1.23 -10.17 -4.81
C THR A 5 1.17 -9.58 -3.41
N LEU A 6 0.86 -10.40 -2.40
CA LEU A 6 0.85 -9.96 -1.01
C LEU A 6 2.26 -9.61 -0.52
N GLU A 7 3.25 -10.45 -0.82
CA GLU A 7 4.66 -10.20 -0.46
C GLU A 7 5.22 -8.93 -1.11
N MET A 8 4.75 -8.58 -2.31
CA MET A 8 5.11 -7.31 -2.97
C MET A 8 4.54 -6.11 -2.21
N TYR A 9 3.26 -6.15 -1.84
CA TYR A 9 2.64 -5.06 -1.08
C TYR A 9 3.21 -4.91 0.32
N GLU A 10 3.60 -6.00 0.99
CA GLU A 10 4.27 -5.94 2.29
C GLU A 10 5.58 -5.16 2.19
N LYS A 11 6.41 -5.42 1.17
CA LYS A 11 7.66 -4.68 0.96
C LYS A 11 7.43 -3.20 0.63
N GLU A 12 6.45 -2.89 -0.21
CA GLU A 12 6.12 -1.49 -0.52
C GLU A 12 5.56 -0.76 0.71
N TYR A 13 4.81 -1.47 1.56
CA TYR A 13 4.29 -0.94 2.80
C TYR A 13 5.38 -0.67 3.84
N GLU A 14 6.41 -1.52 3.95
CA GLU A 14 7.58 -1.25 4.79
C GLU A 14 8.28 0.04 4.36
N ILE A 15 8.47 0.25 3.04
CA ILE A 15 9.06 1.49 2.50
C ILE A 15 8.18 2.70 2.81
N TYR A 16 6.86 2.57 2.63
CA TYR A 16 5.90 3.61 3.01
C TYR A 16 6.03 3.95 4.49
N PHE A 17 6.03 2.95 5.36
CA PHE A 17 6.09 3.13 6.81
C PHE A 17 7.40 3.82 7.25
N ASP A 18 8.54 3.43 6.67
CA ASP A 18 9.85 4.04 6.94
C ASP A 18 9.92 5.51 6.47
N SER A 19 9.12 5.88 5.45
CA SER A 19 9.04 7.25 4.95
C SER A 19 8.21 8.21 5.82
N LEU A 20 7.43 7.68 6.77
CA LEU A 20 6.58 8.47 7.65
C LEU A 20 7.41 9.22 8.70
N LYS A 21 6.98 10.44 9.00
CA LYS A 21 7.60 11.26 10.05
C LYS A 21 6.81 11.15 11.34
N GLU A 22 7.43 11.57 12.43
CA GLU A 22 6.76 11.65 13.72
C GLU A 22 5.53 12.58 13.63
N GLY A 23 4.36 12.04 13.98
CA GLY A 23 3.08 12.73 13.91
C GLY A 23 2.26 12.48 12.64
N ASP A 24 2.80 11.75 11.64
CA ASP A 24 2.01 11.33 10.49
C ASP A 24 1.02 10.21 10.87
N GLU A 25 -0.18 10.27 10.28
CA GLU A 25 -1.16 9.19 10.40
C GLU A 25 -0.74 8.00 9.54
N VAL A 26 -0.48 6.87 10.20
CA VAL A 26 -0.09 5.61 9.57
C VAL A 26 -1.34 4.92 9.05
N LEU A 27 -1.37 4.61 7.74
CA LEU A 27 -2.38 3.72 7.16
C LEU A 27 -2.07 2.27 7.53
N SER A 28 -3.09 1.44 7.74
CA SER A 28 -2.90 -0.01 7.84
C SER A 28 -2.48 -0.61 6.49
N LEU A 29 -1.77 -1.74 6.47
CA LEU A 29 -1.42 -2.45 5.23
C LEU A 29 -2.63 -2.67 4.31
N LYS A 30 -3.79 -3.02 4.90
CA LYS A 30 -5.03 -3.19 4.14
C LYS A 30 -5.46 -1.89 3.45
N GLU A 31 -5.45 -0.77 4.17
CA GLU A 31 -5.84 0.54 3.65
C GLU A 31 -4.87 1.01 2.55
N TYR A 32 -3.57 0.78 2.75
CA TYR A 32 -2.53 1.03 1.77
C TYR A 32 -2.78 0.25 0.46
N ILE A 33 -3.08 -1.05 0.56
CA ILE A 33 -3.40 -1.89 -0.60
C ILE A 33 -4.70 -1.43 -1.28
N GLU A 34 -5.72 -1.05 -0.51
CA GLU A 34 -6.97 -0.51 -1.05
C GLU A 34 -6.73 0.78 -1.85
N CYS A 35 -5.91 1.71 -1.35
CA CYS A 35 -5.52 2.93 -2.09
C CYS A 35 -4.79 2.61 -3.41
N LEU A 36 -3.83 1.69 -3.38
CA LEU A 36 -3.08 1.30 -4.59
C LEU A 36 -3.95 0.61 -5.63
N THR A 37 -4.89 -0.25 -5.19
CA THR A 37 -5.78 -0.98 -6.08
C THR A 37 -6.88 -0.11 -6.67
N TRP A 38 -7.33 0.93 -5.97
CA TRP A 38 -8.21 1.96 -6.55
C TRP A 38 -7.52 2.72 -7.69
N LYS A 39 -6.26 3.13 -7.48
CA LYS A 39 -5.49 3.87 -8.47
C LYS A 39 -5.29 3.10 -9.78
N LYS A 40 -5.12 1.77 -9.69
CA LYS A 40 -5.06 0.89 -10.87
C LYS A 40 -6.39 0.77 -11.63
N LYS A 41 -7.54 0.93 -10.97
CA LYS A 41 -8.86 0.85 -11.62
C LYS A 41 -9.27 2.14 -12.33
N GLU A 42 -8.73 3.30 -11.92
CA GLU A 42 -9.01 4.57 -12.60
C GLU A 42 -8.21 4.73 -13.91
N ASP A 43 -7.00 4.15 -13.99
CA ASP A 43 -6.15 4.21 -15.20
C ASP A 43 -6.68 3.32 -16.36
N GLU A 44 -7.60 2.40 -16.08
CA GLU A 44 -8.20 1.48 -17.05
C GLU A 44 -9.52 2.01 -17.67
N LYS A 45 -9.88 3.29 -17.46
CA LYS A 45 -11.17 3.87 -17.86
C LYS A 45 -11.08 4.98 -18.92
#